data_AF-A0A928B4L7-F1
#
_entry.id   AF-A0A928B4L7-F1
#
_cell.length_a   1.000
_cell.length_b   1.000
_cell.length_c   1.000
_cell.angle_alpha   90.00
_cell.angle_beta   90.00
_cell.angle_gamma   90.00
#
_symmetry.space_group_name_H-M   'P 1'
#
loop_
_entity.id
_entity.type
_entity.pdbx_description
1 polymer ?
#
loop_
_entity_poly.entity_id
_entity_poly.type
_entity_poly.pdbx_seq_one_letter_code
_entity_poly.pdbx_strand_id
1 'polypeptide(L)'
;MKTLLFPHRFQKVGWVIFALAAALGVYLCITEFEGFGGSYTMNNIAIIGIAIGGILATCSKEKVEDEMISHIRLNSLLVALYINYAVLIVASLLVYDLDFLQVMIYQMFTILLVFMVVFRYQVWRAKGGADDEE
;
A
#
# COMPACT_ATOMS: atom_id res chain seq x y z
N MET A 1 25.76 1.56 9.59
CA MET A 1 25.19 0.20 9.47
C MET A 1 24.92 -0.03 7.99
N LYS A 2 25.65 -0.92 7.29
CA LYS A 2 25.48 -1.12 5.84
C LYS A 2 24.22 -1.96 5.61
N THR A 3 23.10 -1.30 5.42
CA THR A 3 21.81 -1.94 5.14
C THR A 3 21.78 -2.43 3.70
N LEU A 4 21.48 -3.72 3.55
CA LEU A 4 21.20 -4.41 2.29
C LEU A 4 20.01 -3.73 1.61
N LEU A 5 20.27 -2.91 0.60
CA LEU A 5 19.22 -2.24 -0.14
C LEU A 5 19.35 -2.55 -1.64
N PHE A 6 18.34 -3.27 -2.14
CA PHE A 6 18.20 -3.74 -3.53
C PHE A 6 18.12 -2.57 -4.54
N PRO A 7 18.61 -2.76 -5.78
CA PRO A 7 18.83 -1.70 -6.77
C PRO A 7 17.55 -1.06 -7.36
N HIS A 8 17.68 0.17 -7.86
CA HIS A 8 16.66 1.08 -8.45
C HIS A 8 15.72 0.46 -9.51
N ARG A 9 16.06 -0.68 -10.11
CA ARG A 9 15.20 -1.35 -11.09
C ARG A 9 13.97 -2.03 -10.46
N PHE A 10 13.98 -2.23 -9.14
CA PHE A 10 12.90 -2.92 -8.43
C PHE A 10 11.67 -2.05 -8.12
N GLN A 11 11.74 -0.71 -8.20
CA GLN A 11 10.57 0.15 -7.97
C GLN A 11 9.50 -0.06 -9.03
N LYS A 12 9.91 -0.18 -10.30
CA LYS A 12 9.01 -0.47 -11.41
C LYS A 12 8.43 -1.88 -11.30
N VAL A 13 9.24 -2.84 -10.86
CA VAL A 13 8.81 -4.23 -10.65
C VAL A 13 7.78 -4.32 -9.52
N GLY A 14 8.01 -3.63 -8.39
CA GLY A 14 7.06 -3.58 -7.28
C GLY A 14 5.71 -2.98 -7.70
N TRP A 15 5.72 -1.90 -8.49
CA TRP A 15 4.49 -1.32 -9.03
C TRP A 15 3.76 -2.22 -10.02
N VAL A 16 4.49 -2.94 -10.87
CA VAL A 16 3.89 -3.91 -11.80
C VAL A 16 3.27 -5.08 -11.04
N ILE A 17 3.95 -5.62 -10.03
CA ILE A 17 3.42 -6.71 -9.19
C ILE A 17 2.19 -6.24 -8.42
N PHE A 18 2.25 -5.07 -7.80
CA PHE A 18 1.13 -4.50 -7.06
C PHE A 18 -0.08 -4.25 -7.96
N ALA A 19 0.11 -3.65 -9.14
CA ALA A 19 -0.96 -3.41 -10.09
C ALA A 19 -1.58 -4.71 -10.62
N LEU A 20 -0.76 -5.72 -10.91
CA LEU A 20 -1.23 -7.02 -11.37
C LEU A 20 -2.00 -7.76 -10.28
N ALA A 21 -1.52 -7.73 -9.04
CA ALA A 21 -2.21 -8.34 -7.90
C ALA A 21 -3.51 -7.60 -7.55
N ALA A 22 -3.52 -6.27 -7.64
CA ALA A 22 -4.73 -5.47 -7.43
C ALA A 22 -5.78 -5.72 -8.54
N ALA A 23 -5.36 -5.77 -9.80
CA ALA A 23 -6.26 -6.10 -10.92
C ALA A 23 -6.87 -7.49 -10.77
N LEU A 24 -6.06 -8.47 -10.35
CA LEU A 24 -6.52 -9.82 -10.07
C LEU A 24 -7.49 -9.85 -8.87
N GLY A 25 -7.20 -9.10 -7.80
CA GLY A 25 -8.10 -8.96 -6.66
C GLY A 25 -9.46 -8.34 -7.03
N VAL A 26 -9.47 -7.29 -7.84
CA VAL A 26 -10.71 -6.67 -8.36
C VAL A 26 -11.49 -7.65 -9.25
N TYR A 27 -10.79 -8.36 -10.14
CA TYR A 27 -11.42 -9.36 -11.00
C TYR A 27 -12.09 -10.47 -10.18
N LEU A 28 -11.42 -10.99 -9.14
CA LEU A 28 -12.00 -11.99 -8.24
C LEU A 28 -13.20 -11.45 -7.46
N CYS A 29 -13.19 -10.17 -7.09
CA CYS A 29 -14.28 -9.52 -6.35
C CYS A 29 -15.53 -9.34 -7.24
N ILE A 30 -15.36 -8.99 -8.52
CA ILE A 30 -16.48 -8.81 -9.47
C ILE A 30 -17.06 -10.15 -9.93
N THR A 31 -16.20 -11.14 -10.16
CA THR A 31 -16.64 -12.41 -10.76
C THR A 31 -17.27 -13.38 -9.77
N GLU A 32 -17.31 -13.05 -8.47
CA GLU A 32 -17.78 -13.93 -7.38
C GLU A 32 -17.44 -15.40 -7.68
N PHE A 33 -16.19 -15.67 -8.04
CA PHE A 33 -15.83 -16.94 -8.68
C PHE A 33 -16.04 -18.11 -7.70
N GLU A 34 -17.22 -18.74 -7.75
CA GLU A 34 -17.64 -19.94 -7.01
C GLU A 34 -17.10 -21.23 -7.65
N GLY A 35 -15.86 -21.20 -8.16
CA GLY A 35 -15.21 -22.39 -8.72
C GLY A 35 -14.80 -23.38 -7.63
N PHE A 36 -15.33 -24.60 -7.72
CA PHE A 36 -15.12 -25.77 -6.85
C PHE A 36 -13.66 -25.86 -6.32
N GLY A 37 -13.45 -25.52 -5.04
CA GLY A 37 -12.19 -25.68 -4.32
C GLY A 37 -11.08 -24.65 -4.57
N GLY A 38 -11.23 -23.72 -5.52
CA GLY A 38 -10.16 -22.78 -5.92
C GLY A 38 -10.28 -21.35 -5.38
N SER A 39 -11.47 -20.93 -4.93
CA SER A 39 -11.79 -19.53 -4.62
C SER A 39 -10.93 -18.95 -3.47
N TYR A 40 -10.79 -19.69 -2.37
CA TYR A 40 -10.00 -19.24 -1.20
C TYR A 40 -8.50 -19.15 -1.49
N THR A 41 -7.96 -20.10 -2.26
CA THR A 41 -6.52 -20.13 -2.59
C THR A 41 -6.16 -19.00 -3.53
N MET A 42 -7.01 -18.71 -4.54
CA MET A 42 -6.81 -17.59 -5.47
C MET A 42 -6.91 -16.23 -4.76
N ASN A 43 -7.90 -16.07 -3.87
CA ASN A 43 -8.03 -14.85 -3.07
C ASN A 43 -6.80 -14.65 -2.17
N ASN A 44 -6.36 -15.69 -1.46
CA ASN A 44 -5.15 -15.62 -0.63
C ASN A 44 -3.90 -15.24 -1.44
N ILE A 45 -3.74 -15.79 -2.64
CA ILE A 45 -2.63 -15.42 -3.54
C ILE A 45 -2.72 -13.95 -3.95
N ALA A 46 -3.92 -13.44 -4.25
CA ALA A 46 -4.12 -12.03 -4.57
C ALA A 46 -3.76 -11.13 -3.38
N ILE A 47 -4.24 -11.44 -2.18
CA ILE A 47 -3.98 -10.70 -0.95
C ILE A 47 -2.47 -10.68 -0.64
N ILE A 48 -1.81 -11.84 -0.69
CA ILE A 48 -0.37 -11.96 -0.45
C ILE A 48 0.41 -11.20 -1.53
N GLY A 49 -0.03 -11.28 -2.79
CA GLY A 49 0.56 -10.53 -3.89
C GLY A 49 0.45 -9.01 -3.72
N ILE A 50 -0.70 -8.51 -3.24
CA ILE A 50 -0.91 -7.09 -2.93
C ILE A 50 -0.02 -6.67 -1.76
N ALA A 51 0.07 -7.49 -0.70
CA ALA A 51 0.91 -7.18 0.46
C ALA A 51 2.41 -7.14 0.09
N ILE A 52 2.91 -8.18 -0.59
CA ILE A 52 4.30 -8.25 -1.02
C ILE A 52 4.59 -7.17 -2.07
N GLY A 53 3.71 -6.99 -3.05
CA GLY A 53 3.84 -5.96 -4.08
C GLY A 53 3.85 -4.55 -3.50
N GLY A 54 2.99 -4.29 -2.52
CA GLY A 54 2.91 -3.02 -1.81
C GLY A 54 4.17 -2.73 -1.01
N ILE A 55 4.63 -3.69 -0.20
CA ILE A 55 5.88 -3.57 0.56
C ILE A 55 7.07 -3.37 -0.38
N LEU A 56 7.16 -4.14 -1.46
CA LEU A 56 8.23 -3.99 -2.46
C LEU A 56 8.15 -2.63 -3.17
N ALA A 57 6.96 -2.14 -3.50
CA ALA A 57 6.76 -0.84 -4.13
C ALA A 57 7.18 0.31 -3.20
N THR A 58 6.97 0.18 -1.88
CA THR A 58 7.30 1.23 -0.90
C THR A 58 8.71 1.12 -0.31
N CYS A 59 9.27 -0.08 -0.22
CA CYS A 59 10.60 -0.33 0.32
C CYS A 59 11.69 -0.36 -0.76
N SER A 60 11.37 -0.24 -2.05
CA SER A 60 12.37 -0.19 -3.11
C SER A 60 13.16 1.13 -3.08
N LYS A 61 14.49 1.04 -3.25
CA LYS A 61 15.43 2.17 -3.21
C LYS A 61 15.04 3.32 -4.14
N GLU A 62 14.97 4.52 -3.57
CA GLU A 62 15.00 5.78 -4.30
C GLU A 62 16.47 6.17 -4.62
N LYS A 63 16.67 6.96 -5.68
CA LYS A 63 17.94 7.18 -6.40
C LYS A 63 19.12 7.75 -5.59
N VAL A 64 18.85 8.35 -4.42
CA VAL A 64 19.85 8.84 -3.45
C VAL A 64 19.27 8.60 -2.05
N GLU A 65 19.88 7.72 -1.25
CA GLU A 65 19.54 7.60 0.18
C GLU A 65 20.23 8.72 0.93
N ASP A 66 19.65 9.92 0.84
CA ASP A 66 19.93 10.99 1.79
C ASP A 66 19.12 10.76 3.06
N GLU A 67 19.67 11.15 4.21
CA GLU A 67 19.07 10.99 5.54
C GLU A 67 17.60 11.47 5.57
N MET A 68 17.30 12.52 4.78
CA MET A 68 15.98 13.11 4.58
C MET A 68 14.94 12.13 4.00
N ILE A 69 15.30 11.25 3.06
CA ILE A 69 14.35 10.29 2.46
C ILE A 69 13.91 9.22 3.48
N SER A 70 14.81 8.81 4.37
CA SER A 70 14.48 7.87 5.45
C SER A 70 13.48 8.48 6.44
N HIS A 71 13.67 9.76 6.80
CA HIS A 71 12.74 10.52 7.63
C HIS A 71 11.37 10.70 6.97
N ILE A 72 11.33 11.01 5.67
CA ILE A 72 10.08 11.13 4.90
C ILE A 72 9.30 9.82 4.92
N ARG A 73 9.98 8.66 4.81
CA ARG A 73 9.32 7.35 4.83
C ARG A 73 8.69 7.04 6.18
N LEU A 74 9.41 7.28 7.28
CA LEU A 74 8.88 7.08 8.64
C LEU A 74 7.70 8.01 8.92
N ASN A 75 7.81 9.30 8.56
CA ASN A 75 6.73 10.28 8.71
C ASN A 75 5.51 9.89 7.88
N SER A 76 5.71 9.41 6.65
CA SER A 76 4.62 8.94 5.79
C SER A 76 3.91 7.72 6.36
N LEU A 77 4.66 6.78 6.97
CA LEU A 77 4.08 5.61 7.62
C LEU A 77 3.23 6.03 8.83
N LEU A 78 3.73 6.97 9.61
CA LEU A 78 3.04 7.50 10.78
C LEU A 78 1.75 8.26 10.40
N VAL A 79 1.80 9.11 9.36
CA VAL A 79 0.61 9.78 8.82
C VAL A 79 -0.40 8.77 8.28
N ALA A 80 0.05 7.76 7.55
CA ALA A 80 -0.84 6.71 7.04
C ALA A 80 -1.49 5.89 8.16
N LEU A 81 -0.75 5.62 9.24
CA LEU A 81 -1.26 4.96 10.43
C LEU A 81 -2.37 5.80 11.09
N TYR A 82 -2.15 7.12 11.26
CA TYR A 82 -3.17 8.01 11.82
C TYR A 82 -4.44 8.08 10.98
N ILE A 83 -4.32 8.22 9.66
CA ILE A 83 -5.47 8.21 8.75
C ILE A 83 -6.18 6.86 8.83
N ASN A 84 -5.45 5.75 8.84
CA ASN A 84 -6.03 4.41 8.91
C ASN A 84 -6.84 4.22 10.20
N TYR A 85 -6.30 4.61 11.35
CA TYR A 85 -7.03 4.52 12.62
C TYR A 85 -8.21 5.49 12.70
N ALA A 86 -8.09 6.70 12.13
CA ALA A 86 -9.23 7.61 12.06
C ALA A 86 -10.38 6.99 11.25
N VAL A 87 -10.08 6.41 10.09
CA VAL A 87 -11.07 5.70 9.27
C VAL A 87 -11.64 4.49 10.01
N LEU A 88 -10.81 3.71 10.72
CA LEU A 88 -11.27 2.56 11.51
C LEU A 88 -12.26 2.98 12.61
N ILE A 89 -11.95 4.04 13.36
CA ILE A 89 -12.83 4.55 14.41
C ILE A 89 -14.16 5.01 13.81
N VAL A 90 -14.11 5.81 12.74
CA VAL A 90 -15.32 6.28 12.05
C VAL A 90 -16.14 5.10 11.51
N ALA A 91 -15.51 4.13 10.86
CA ALA A 91 -16.17 2.93 10.37
C ALA A 91 -16.84 2.13 11.50
N SER A 92 -16.17 1.99 12.64
CA SER A 92 -16.71 1.27 13.81
C SER A 92 -17.91 1.96 14.46
N LEU A 93 -18.07 3.27 14.27
CA LEU A 93 -19.21 4.04 14.77
C LEU A 93 -20.38 4.06 13.78
N LEU A 94 -20.12 3.87 12.48
CA LEU A 94 -21.12 4.01 11.43
C LEU A 94 -21.69 2.67 10.93
N VAL A 95 -20.95 1.56 11.08
CA VAL A 95 -21.29 0.28 10.49
C VAL A 95 -21.44 -0.79 11.57
N TYR A 96 -22.54 -1.54 11.49
CA TYR A 96 -22.91 -2.58 12.45
C TYR A 96 -23.18 -3.93 11.72
N ASP A 97 -23.31 -5.00 12.50
CA ASP A 97 -23.68 -6.35 12.02
C ASP A 97 -22.69 -6.96 11.00
N LEU A 98 -23.20 -7.66 9.97
CA LEU A 98 -22.38 -8.36 8.99
C LEU A 98 -21.63 -7.42 8.05
N ASP A 99 -22.14 -6.20 7.85
CA ASP A 99 -21.49 -5.17 7.05
C ASP A 99 -20.18 -4.70 7.70
N PHE A 100 -20.10 -4.74 9.03
CA PHE A 100 -18.88 -4.42 9.77
C PHE A 100 -17.74 -5.39 9.43
N LEU A 101 -18.03 -6.68 9.24
CA LEU A 101 -17.03 -7.68 8.86
C LEU A 101 -16.46 -7.39 7.47
N GLN A 102 -17.30 -6.98 6.52
CA GLN A 102 -16.81 -6.59 5.19
C GLN A 102 -15.90 -5.36 5.26
N VAL A 103 -16.29 -4.35 6.04
CA VAL A 103 -15.48 -3.14 6.23
C VAL A 103 -14.13 -3.48 6.89
N MET A 104 -14.09 -4.38 7.87
CA MET A 104 -12.84 -4.84 8.47
C MET A 104 -11.92 -5.55 7.45
N ILE A 105 -12.48 -6.36 6.54
CA ILE A 105 -11.69 -7.01 5.47
C ILE A 105 -11.03 -5.96 4.57
N TYR A 106 -11.78 -4.94 4.14
CA TYR A 106 -11.20 -3.85 3.34
C TYR A 106 -10.17 -3.04 4.13
N GLN A 107 -10.37 -2.86 5.45
CA GLN A 107 -9.47 -2.10 6.32
C GLN A 107 -8.04 -2.66 6.36
N MET A 108 -7.87 -3.98 6.18
CA MET A 108 -6.55 -4.62 6.13
C MET A 108 -5.69 -4.08 4.98
N PHE A 109 -6.30 -3.64 3.87
CA PHE A 109 -5.60 -3.08 2.72
C PHE A 109 -5.46 -1.56 2.78
N THR A 110 -6.37 -0.88 3.48
CA THR A 110 -6.41 0.59 3.58
C THR A 110 -5.09 1.19 4.04
N ILE A 111 -4.40 0.56 5.02
CA ILE A 111 -3.12 1.08 5.53
C ILE A 111 -2.03 1.09 4.44
N LEU A 112 -1.95 0.03 3.64
CA LEU A 112 -1.00 -0.10 2.54
C LEU A 112 -1.29 0.92 1.44
N LEU A 113 -2.56 1.11 1.09
CA LEU A 113 -2.98 2.07 0.06
C LEU A 113 -2.70 3.51 0.48
N VAL A 114 -3.13 3.89 1.69
CA VAL A 114 -2.93 5.24 2.22
C VAL A 114 -1.44 5.55 2.34
N PHE A 115 -0.65 4.60 2.84
CA PHE A 115 0.80 4.76 2.93
C PHE A 115 1.45 4.99 1.55
N MET A 116 1.07 4.21 0.54
CA MET A 116 1.60 4.36 -0.82
C MET A 116 1.28 5.74 -1.42
N VAL A 117 0.06 6.24 -1.21
CA VAL A 117 -0.36 7.56 -1.70
C VAL A 117 0.37 8.68 -0.96
N VAL A 118 0.37 8.65 0.38
CA VAL A 118 1.03 9.67 1.22
C VAL A 118 2.52 9.72 0.92
N PHE A 119 3.18 8.57 0.80
CA PHE A 119 4.61 8.51 0.49
C PHE A 119 4.93 9.18 -0.86
N ARG A 120 4.17 8.87 -1.92
CA ARG A 120 4.36 9.50 -3.24
C ARG A 120 4.08 10.99 -3.21
N TYR A 121 3.04 11.41 -2.50
CA TYR A 121 2.70 12.81 -2.34
C TYR A 121 3.81 13.60 -1.65
N GLN A 122 4.36 13.09 -0.54
CA GLN A 122 5.44 13.78 0.17
C GLN A 122 6.73 13.84 -0.65
N VAL A 123 7.04 12.80 -1.42
CA VAL A 123 8.20 12.83 -2.34
C VAL A 123 8.01 13.84 -3.46
N TRP A 124 6.80 13.95 -4.03
CA TRP A 124 6.52 14.95 -5.06
C TRP A 124 6.62 16.38 -4.50
N ARG A 125 6.05 16.63 -3.31
CA ARG A 125 6.14 17.92 -2.63
C ARG A 125 7.59 18.31 -2.30
N ALA A 126 8.40 17.36 -1.85
CA ALA A 126 9.81 17.61 -1.55
C ALA A 126 10.63 17.98 -2.79
N LYS A 127 10.24 17.49 -3.98
CA LYS A 127 10.87 17.88 -5.26
C LYS A 127 10.40 19.26 -5.73
N GLY A 128 9.10 19.55 -5.63
CA GLY A 128 8.55 20.86 -6.01
C GLY A 128 9.06 22.02 -5.17
N GLY A 129 9.35 21.81 -3.88
CA GLY A 129 9.92 22.85 -3.02
C GLY A 129 11.40 23.19 -3.29
N ALA A 130 12.12 22.35 -4.04
CA ALA A 130 13.52 22.62 -4.40
C ALA A 130 13.65 23.46 -5.68
N ASP A 131 12.66 23.39 -6.57
CA ASP A 131 12.62 24.20 -7.80
C ASP A 131 12.14 25.64 -7.52
N ASP A 132 11.42 25.88 -6.42
CA ASP A 132 10.95 27.21 -6.01
C ASP A 132 12.04 28.04 -5.27
N GLU A 133 13.19 27.44 -4.96
CA GLU A 133 14.35 28.11 -4.32
C GLU A 133 15.47 28.51 -5.31
N GLU A 134 15.32 28.22 -6.62
CA GLU A 134 16.20 28.69 -7.72
C GLU A 134 15.57 29.84 -8.53
#